data_AF-V4TZ57-F1
#
_entry.id   AF-V4TZ57-F1
#
_cell.length_a   1.000
_cell.length_b   1.000
_cell.length_c   1.000
_cell.angle_alpha   90.00
_cell.angle_beta   90.00
_cell.angle_gamma   90.00
#
_symmetry.space_group_name_H-M   'P 1'
#
loop_
_entity.id
_entity.type
_entity.pdbx_description
1 polymer ?
#
loop_
_entity_poly.entity_id
_entity_poly.type
_entity_poly.pdbx_seq_one_letter_code
_entity_poly.pdbx_strand_id
1 'polypeptide(L)'
;MSKSSDIVDTWAKSIRNAIVFLLLFNPCDLVVSKVHVSIMNRLGDGENVTLHCQSKDNDLGQQNVADGSEFGWDFSVNTAGTTLFYCDMAWQNVPQYHFDAYDFGRDFVRCETQCLWLVSTE
;
A
#
# COMPACT_ATOMS: atom_id res chain seq x y z
N MET A 1 52.68 -14.79 -30.97
CA MET A 1 51.39 -15.50 -30.90
C MET A 1 50.75 -15.17 -29.54
N SER A 2 50.14 -13.99 -29.39
CA SER A 2 49.64 -13.47 -28.09
C SER A 2 48.68 -12.28 -28.29
N LYS A 3 47.75 -12.37 -29.25
CA LYS A 3 46.77 -11.29 -29.49
C LYS A 3 45.33 -11.78 -29.54
N SER A 4 45.14 -13.11 -29.55
CA SER A 4 43.82 -13.74 -29.57
C SER A 4 43.27 -13.95 -28.16
N SER A 5 44.10 -14.27 -27.16
CA SER A 5 43.64 -14.53 -25.78
C SER A 5 43.07 -13.29 -25.10
N ASP A 6 43.72 -12.14 -25.29
CA ASP A 6 43.29 -10.86 -24.69
C ASP A 6 41.90 -10.44 -25.20
N ILE A 7 41.58 -10.77 -26.44
CA ILE A 7 40.26 -10.51 -27.03
C ILE A 7 39.22 -11.39 -26.32
N VAL A 8 39.44 -12.71 -26.21
CA VAL A 8 38.52 -13.66 -25.53
C VAL A 8 38.30 -13.29 -24.05
N ASP A 9 39.36 -12.90 -23.35
CA ASP A 9 39.32 -12.49 -21.95
C ASP A 9 38.57 -11.16 -21.73
N THR A 10 38.60 -10.28 -22.73
CA THR A 10 37.84 -9.02 -22.73
C THR A 10 36.34 -9.28 -22.91
N TRP A 11 35.94 -10.27 -23.72
CA TRP A 11 34.54 -10.72 -23.81
C TRP A 11 34.07 -11.38 -22.51
N ALA A 12 34.89 -12.24 -21.90
CA ALA A 12 34.54 -12.94 -20.66
C ALA A 12 34.35 -12.00 -19.45
N LYS A 13 35.12 -10.91 -19.37
CA LYS A 13 34.94 -9.86 -18.35
C LYS A 13 33.71 -8.97 -18.61
N SER A 14 33.41 -8.70 -19.89
CA SER A 14 32.23 -7.93 -20.31
C SER A 14 30.91 -8.67 -19.97
N ILE A 15 30.88 -9.99 -20.18
CA ILE A 15 29.70 -10.83 -19.88
C ILE A 15 29.44 -10.95 -18.37
N ARG A 16 30.50 -11.00 -17.54
CA ARG A 16 30.38 -11.14 -16.08
C ARG A 16 29.77 -9.91 -15.39
N ASN A 17 30.00 -8.71 -15.92
CA ASN A 17 29.45 -7.46 -15.38
C ASN A 17 27.99 -7.20 -15.81
N ALA A 18 27.57 -7.75 -16.96
CA ALA A 18 26.18 -7.62 -17.44
C ALA A 18 25.18 -8.40 -16.56
N ILE A 19 25.57 -9.54 -16.00
CA ILE A 19 24.74 -10.35 -15.09
C ILE A 19 24.47 -9.62 -13.77
N VAL A 20 25.46 -8.90 -13.24
CA VAL A 20 25.32 -8.09 -12.01
C VAL A 20 24.39 -6.89 -12.25
N PHE A 21 24.45 -6.28 -13.43
CA PHE A 21 23.55 -5.17 -13.81
C PHE A 21 22.09 -5.60 -13.97
N LEU A 22 21.82 -6.82 -14.45
CA LEU A 22 20.46 -7.38 -14.56
C LEU A 22 19.81 -7.70 -13.20
N LEU A 23 20.61 -7.90 -12.14
CA LEU A 23 20.12 -8.11 -10.77
C LEU A 23 19.85 -6.79 -10.00
N LEU A 24 20.23 -5.64 -10.56
CA LEU A 24 20.04 -4.31 -9.95
C LEU A 24 18.82 -3.55 -10.48
N PHE A 25 18.17 -4.07 -11.51
CA PHE A 25 16.86 -3.59 -11.94
C PHE A 25 15.81 -4.55 -11.38
N ASN A 26 15.29 -4.27 -10.18
CA ASN A 26 13.99 -4.79 -9.79
C ASN A 26 12.97 -4.24 -10.81
N PRO A 27 12.37 -5.07 -11.68
CA PRO A 27 11.23 -4.61 -12.45
C PRO A 27 10.00 -4.61 -11.53
N CYS A 28 9.07 -3.69 -11.78
CA CYS A 28 7.75 -3.55 -11.16
C CYS A 28 7.66 -2.73 -9.86
N ASP A 29 7.90 -1.42 -9.97
CA ASP A 29 7.05 -0.42 -9.30
C ASP A 29 6.31 0.41 -10.36
N LEU A 30 5.67 -0.25 -11.33
CA LEU A 30 4.79 0.46 -12.25
C LEU A 30 3.49 0.81 -11.47
N VAL A 31 3.33 2.08 -11.13
CA VAL A 31 2.13 2.58 -10.45
C VAL A 31 0.93 2.36 -11.35
N VAL A 32 -0.03 1.53 -10.92
CA VAL A 32 -1.28 1.30 -11.69
C VAL A 32 -2.19 2.52 -11.54
N SER A 33 -2.41 2.95 -10.30
CA SER A 33 -3.19 4.13 -9.97
C SER A 33 -2.76 4.68 -8.61
N LYS A 34 -3.09 5.95 -8.35
CA LYS A 34 -3.04 6.55 -7.01
C LYS A 34 -4.43 6.51 -6.42
N VAL A 35 -4.54 6.01 -5.19
CA VAL A 35 -5.80 5.88 -4.47
C VAL A 35 -5.69 6.63 -3.15
N HIS A 36 -6.75 7.37 -2.84
CA HIS A 36 -7.00 7.98 -1.55
C HIS A 36 -8.04 7.16 -0.80
N VAL A 37 -7.72 6.74 0.42
CA VAL A 37 -8.69 6.15 1.35
C VAL A 37 -8.96 7.14 2.45
N SER A 38 -10.24 7.33 2.82
CA SER A 38 -10.65 8.11 3.99
C SER A 38 -11.71 7.36 4.79
N ILE A 39 -11.60 7.41 6.12
CA ILE A 39 -12.55 6.89 7.08
C ILE A 39 -13.09 8.06 7.89
N MET A 40 -14.35 8.39 7.68
CA MET A 40 -15.05 9.47 8.37
C MET A 40 -15.82 8.95 9.58
N ASN A 41 -15.61 9.57 10.73
CA ASN A 41 -16.39 9.30 11.94
C ASN A 41 -17.66 10.17 11.96
N ARG A 42 -18.82 9.52 11.93
CA ARG A 42 -20.16 10.10 12.09
C ARG A 42 -20.98 9.33 13.13
N LEU A 43 -20.34 8.84 14.18
CA LEU A 43 -21.04 8.23 15.32
C LEU A 43 -21.93 9.25 16.06
N GLY A 44 -21.57 10.54 16.04
CA GLY A 44 -22.29 11.58 16.76
C GLY A 44 -21.92 11.66 18.24
N ASP A 45 -22.59 12.55 18.98
CA ASP A 45 -22.47 12.72 20.43
C ASP A 45 -21.04 12.94 20.97
N GLY A 46 -20.12 13.41 20.13
CA GLY A 46 -18.72 13.60 20.52
C GLY A 46 -17.93 12.29 20.65
N GLU A 47 -18.46 11.20 20.09
CA GLU A 47 -17.84 9.89 20.12
C GLU A 47 -16.60 9.80 19.23
N ASN A 48 -15.52 9.23 19.77
CA ASN A 48 -14.26 9.06 19.05
C ASN A 48 -14.09 7.62 18.58
N VAL A 49 -13.60 7.46 17.35
CA VAL A 49 -13.18 6.16 16.81
C VAL A 49 -11.67 6.03 16.90
N THR A 50 -11.19 4.93 17.47
CA THR A 50 -9.78 4.54 17.40
C THR A 50 -9.58 3.61 16.22
N LEU A 51 -8.62 3.93 15.36
CA LEU A 51 -8.24 3.13 14.18
C LEU A 51 -6.76 2.76 14.29
N HIS A 52 -6.41 1.51 14.02
CA HIS A 52 -5.06 1.13 13.63
C HIS A 52 -5.13 0.55 12.23
N CYS A 53 -4.61 1.28 11.24
CA CYS A 53 -4.61 0.87 9.85
C CYS A 53 -3.20 0.55 9.37
N GLN A 54 -3.06 -0.48 8.54
CA GLN A 54 -1.76 -0.87 7.98
C GLN A 54 -1.94 -1.70 6.71
N SER A 55 -0.88 -1.76 5.91
CA SER A 55 -0.68 -2.80 4.91
C SER A 55 0.40 -3.77 5.40
N LYS A 56 0.75 -4.76 4.56
CA LYS A 56 1.91 -5.63 4.83
C LYS A 56 3.22 -4.84 5.02
N ASP A 57 3.38 -3.75 4.27
CA ASP A 57 4.66 -3.07 4.13
C ASP A 57 4.67 -1.67 4.79
N ASN A 58 3.50 -1.14 5.16
CA ASN A 58 3.37 0.22 5.70
C ASN A 58 2.35 0.26 6.85
N ASP A 59 2.84 0.53 8.05
CA ASP A 59 2.02 0.79 9.24
C ASP A 59 1.68 2.28 9.32
N LEU A 60 0.39 2.62 9.31
CA LEU A 60 -0.10 4.00 9.44
C LEU A 60 -0.26 4.41 10.91
N GLY A 61 -0.07 3.47 11.83
CA GLY A 61 -0.18 3.64 13.27
C GLY A 61 -1.61 3.78 13.75
N GLN A 62 -1.72 4.08 15.05
CA GLN A 62 -2.99 4.32 15.72
C GLN A 62 -3.43 5.79 15.56
N GLN A 63 -4.69 5.99 15.21
CA GLN A 63 -5.33 7.28 15.00
C GLN A 63 -6.61 7.36 15.82
N ASN A 64 -6.81 8.49 16.51
CA ASN A 64 -8.06 8.80 17.21
C ASN A 64 -8.84 9.82 16.38
N VAL A 65 -9.91 9.38 15.74
CA VAL A 65 -10.75 10.19 14.84
C VAL A 65 -11.92 10.76 15.64
N ALA A 66 -11.92 12.07 15.84
CA ALA A 66 -12.99 12.75 16.57
C ALA A 66 -14.31 12.74 15.79
N ASP A 67 -15.43 12.92 16.49
CA ASP A 67 -16.74 13.07 15.86
C ASP A 67 -16.72 14.17 14.78
N GLY A 68 -17.27 13.86 13.61
CA GLY A 68 -17.31 14.73 12.44
C GLY A 68 -15.97 14.88 11.71
N SER A 69 -14.90 14.24 12.17
CA SER A 69 -13.57 14.27 11.55
C SER A 69 -13.32 13.02 10.70
N GLU A 70 -12.24 13.04 9.93
CA GLU A 70 -11.81 11.90 9.10
C GLU A 70 -10.31 11.63 9.24
N PHE A 71 -9.94 10.36 9.03
CA PHE A 71 -8.56 9.94 8.85
C PHE A 71 -8.40 9.31 7.47
N GLY A 72 -7.45 9.81 6.69
CA GLY A 72 -7.20 9.34 5.34
C GLY A 72 -5.73 9.34 4.95
N TRP A 73 -5.41 8.57 3.93
CA TRP A 73 -4.05 8.41 3.40
C TRP A 73 -4.07 8.10 1.91
N ASP A 74 -2.97 8.46 1.25
CA ASP A 74 -2.73 8.18 -0.16
C ASP A 74 -1.71 7.06 -0.34
N PHE A 75 -1.92 6.23 -1.36
CA PHE A 75 -0.95 5.22 -1.75
C PHE A 75 -0.98 4.96 -3.26
N SER A 76 0.04 4.26 -3.73
CA SER A 76 0.12 3.78 -5.11
C SER A 76 -0.20 2.29 -5.14
N VAL A 77 -1.09 1.90 -6.04
CA VAL A 77 -1.44 0.49 -6.26
C VAL A 77 -0.28 -0.21 -6.94
N ASN A 78 0.14 -1.35 -6.37
CA ASN A 78 1.20 -2.17 -6.95
C ASN A 78 0.74 -2.87 -8.23
N THR A 79 1.68 -3.16 -9.13
CA THR A 79 1.39 -3.87 -10.39
C THR A 79 0.93 -5.30 -10.22
N ALA A 80 1.28 -5.94 -9.11
CA ALA A 80 0.90 -7.32 -8.84
C ALA A 80 -0.59 -7.46 -8.54
N GLY A 81 -1.30 -6.35 -8.30
CA GLY A 81 -2.72 -6.36 -7.95
C GLY A 81 -2.97 -6.96 -6.57
N THR A 82 -2.04 -6.75 -5.63
CA THR A 82 -2.09 -7.33 -4.27
C THR A 82 -2.12 -6.29 -3.18
N THR A 83 -2.35 -5.01 -3.53
CA THR A 83 -2.39 -3.93 -2.54
C THR A 83 -3.59 -4.12 -1.61
N LEU A 84 -3.31 -4.17 -0.31
CA LEU A 84 -4.28 -4.38 0.76
C LEU A 84 -3.94 -3.45 1.92
N PHE A 85 -4.93 -2.70 2.39
CA PHE A 85 -4.89 -2.00 3.67
C PHE A 85 -6.06 -2.47 4.52
N TYR A 86 -5.74 -2.94 5.73
CA TYR A 86 -6.70 -3.38 6.72
C TYR A 86 -6.62 -2.51 7.96
N CYS A 87 -7.74 -2.40 8.66
CA CYS A 87 -7.88 -1.58 9.85
C CYS A 87 -8.56 -2.35 10.96
N ASP A 88 -8.04 -2.14 12.16
CA ASP A 88 -8.71 -2.48 13.41
C ASP A 88 -9.35 -1.23 13.99
N MET A 89 -10.66 -1.29 14.23
CA MET A 89 -11.48 -0.19 14.69
C MET A 89 -12.10 -0.49 16.05
N ALA A 90 -12.09 0.48 16.95
CA ALA A 90 -12.78 0.39 18.23
C ALA A 90 -13.37 1.75 18.63
N TRP A 91 -14.52 1.73 19.28
CA TRP A 91 -15.10 2.91 19.92
C TRP A 91 -15.88 2.50 21.17
N GLN A 92 -15.80 3.30 22.23
CA GLN A 92 -16.49 3.06 23.50
C GLN A 92 -16.31 1.63 24.03
N ASN A 93 -17.44 0.93 24.28
CA ASN A 93 -17.51 -0.44 24.76
C ASN A 93 -17.73 -1.45 23.62
N VAL A 94 -17.59 -1.02 22.37
CA VAL A 94 -17.76 -1.91 21.21
C VAL A 94 -16.47 -2.72 21.05
N PRO A 95 -16.58 -4.06 20.93
CA PRO A 95 -15.42 -4.90 20.63
C PRO A 95 -14.72 -4.44 19.36
N GLN A 96 -13.39 -4.62 19.33
CA GLN A 96 -12.59 -4.33 18.15
C GLN A 96 -13.17 -5.02 16.89
N TYR A 97 -13.37 -4.23 15.84
CA TYR A 97 -13.87 -4.67 14.54
C TYR A 97 -12.76 -4.55 13.49
N HIS A 98 -12.52 -5.64 12.77
CA HIS A 98 -11.50 -5.70 11.73
C HIS A 98 -12.15 -5.59 10.35
N PHE A 99 -11.57 -4.79 9.45
CA PHE A 99 -12.03 -4.69 8.07
C PHE A 99 -10.93 -4.27 7.09
N ASP A 100 -11.11 -4.64 5.83
CA ASP A 100 -10.24 -4.19 4.74
C ASP A 100 -10.69 -2.82 4.26
N ALA A 101 -9.95 -1.78 4.60
CA ALA A 101 -10.20 -0.40 4.14
C ALA A 101 -9.88 -0.23 2.64
N TYR A 102 -8.98 -1.05 2.10
CA TYR A 102 -8.78 -1.20 0.66
C TYR A 102 -8.31 -2.61 0.33
N ASP A 103 -8.98 -3.28 -0.60
CA ASP A 103 -8.53 -4.53 -1.20
C ASP A 103 -8.51 -4.36 -2.72
N PHE A 104 -7.37 -4.58 -3.39
CA PHE A 104 -7.27 -4.38 -4.83
C PHE A 104 -8.32 -5.15 -5.63
N GLY A 105 -8.59 -6.42 -5.29
CA GLY A 105 -9.53 -7.25 -6.03
C GLY A 105 -10.97 -6.73 -5.95
N ARG A 106 -11.36 -6.20 -4.80
CA ARG A 106 -12.69 -5.60 -4.57
C ARG A 106 -12.78 -4.16 -5.08
N ASP A 107 -11.74 -3.35 -4.84
CA ASP A 107 -11.82 -1.90 -4.87
C ASP A 107 -11.22 -1.27 -6.12
N PHE A 108 -10.38 -1.97 -6.87
CA PHE A 108 -9.76 -1.39 -8.07
C PHE A 108 -10.79 -0.84 -9.08
N VAL A 109 -11.94 -1.50 -9.20
CA VAL A 109 -13.05 -1.05 -10.07
C VAL A 109 -14.05 -0.16 -9.32
N ARG A 110 -14.28 -0.44 -8.03
CA ARG A 110 -15.28 0.27 -7.21
C ARG A 110 -14.82 1.68 -6.81
N CYS A 111 -13.54 1.81 -6.51
CA CYS A 111 -12.87 2.99 -5.98
C CYS A 111 -11.69 3.35 -6.91
N GLU A 112 -11.97 3.86 -8.11
CA GLU A 112 -10.90 4.15 -9.09
C GLU A 112 -9.76 4.98 -8.48
N THR A 113 -10.10 6.07 -7.76
CA THR A 113 -9.14 6.97 -7.11
C THR A 113 -9.49 7.33 -5.67
N GLN A 114 -10.73 7.10 -5.24
CA GLN A 114 -11.20 7.43 -3.89
C GLN A 114 -12.03 6.28 -3.31
N CYS A 115 -11.67 5.84 -2.12
CA CYS A 115 -12.38 4.84 -1.34
C CYS A 115 -12.77 5.47 0.00
N LEU A 116 -14.06 5.76 0.15
CA LEU A 116 -14.57 6.53 1.29
C LEU A 116 -15.43 5.64 2.18
N TRP A 117 -15.09 5.59 3.46
CA TRP A 117 -15.82 4.87 4.49
C TRP A 117 -16.49 5.84 5.45
N LEU A 118 -17.71 5.50 5.85
CA LEU A 118 -18.47 6.23 6.85
C LEU A 118 -18.74 5.31 8.03
N VAL A 119 -18.32 5.72 9.22
CA VAL A 119 -18.63 5.04 10.47
C VAL A 119 -19.80 5.76 11.12
N SER A 120 -20.96 5.10 11.19
CA SER A 120 -22.19 5.63 11.80
C SER A 120 -22.91 4.55 12.61
N THR A 121 -23.89 4.95 13.41
CA THR A 121 -24.69 4.05 14.27
C THR A 121 -25.95 3.49 13.60
N GLU A 122 -26.16 3.76 12.30
CA GLU A 122 -27.38 3.37 11.55
C GLU A 122 -27.47 1.88 11.25
#